data_AF-A0A182ANN7-F1
#
_entry.id   AF-A0A182ANN7-F1
#
_cell.length_a   1.000
_cell.length_b   1.000
_cell.length_c   1.000
_cell.angle_alpha   90.00
_cell.angle_beta   90.00
_cell.angle_gamma   90.00
#
_symmetry.space_group_name_H-M   'P 1'
#
loop_
_entity.id
_entity.type
_entity.pdbx_description
1 polymer ?
#
loop_
_entity_poly.entity_id
_entity_poly.type
_entity_poly.pdbx_seq_one_letter_code
_entity_poly.pdbx_strand_id
1 'polypeptide(L)'
;MSNHIRNSKTTPQEAEGITTIELLIVVVILGIAASVSIVGMNSVLRRERINSVALEVAGWLEEVRNLAARRVDSSTGTGGCAITLSPGSSMTSGAVLASVETACSPRDAQQLRVPGNLSGSTVSMASTNGNSIIFTPRGLWIASPAVSGALEIKLLLDGGGPLRCVRLSETLGSVDIGRANATTVSASCSDYVAL
;
A
#
# COMPACT_ATOMS: atom_id res chain seq x y z
N MET A 1 57.92 3.03 -58.06
CA MET A 1 56.80 3.19 -57.11
C MET A 1 56.00 1.90 -57.12
N SER A 2 56.20 1.06 -56.10
CA SER A 2 55.67 -0.31 -56.04
C SER A 2 54.40 -0.32 -55.19
N ASN A 3 53.26 -0.65 -55.81
CA ASN A 3 51.95 -0.71 -55.16
C ASN A 3 51.74 -2.11 -54.57
N HIS A 4 51.79 -2.22 -53.25
CA HIS A 4 51.44 -3.43 -52.50
C HIS A 4 49.94 -3.40 -52.17
N ILE A 5 49.11 -3.98 -53.02
CA ILE A 5 47.69 -4.24 -52.72
C ILE A 5 47.62 -5.53 -51.90
N ARG A 6 47.34 -5.42 -50.61
CA ARG A 6 47.03 -6.58 -49.74
C ARG A 6 45.58 -7.00 -49.98
N ASN A 7 45.39 -8.15 -50.63
CA ASN A 7 44.10 -8.83 -50.67
C ASN A 7 43.78 -9.41 -49.29
N SER A 8 42.80 -8.80 -48.62
CA SER A 8 42.12 -9.35 -47.45
C SER A 8 41.30 -10.57 -47.89
N LYS A 9 41.60 -11.76 -47.35
CA LYS A 9 40.77 -12.95 -47.51
C LYS A 9 39.57 -12.83 -46.58
N THR A 10 38.41 -12.47 -47.12
CA THR A 10 37.12 -12.66 -46.44
C THR A 10 36.78 -14.15 -46.47
N THR A 11 36.91 -14.82 -45.32
CA THR A 11 36.37 -16.17 -45.13
C THR A 11 34.84 -16.10 -45.18
N PRO A 12 34.17 -16.94 -46.00
CA PRO A 12 32.72 -17.01 -46.01
C PRO A 12 32.25 -17.56 -44.66
N GLN A 13 31.47 -16.76 -43.93
CA GLN A 13 30.68 -17.27 -42.80
C GLN A 13 29.60 -18.18 -43.41
N GLU A 14 29.71 -19.49 -43.17
CA GLU A 14 28.60 -20.40 -43.38
C GLU A 14 27.46 -19.94 -42.46
N ALA A 15 26.39 -19.45 -43.06
CA ALA A 15 25.16 -19.12 -42.36
C ALA A 15 24.48 -20.44 -41.97
N GLU A 16 24.87 -21.00 -40.83
CA GLU A 16 24.13 -22.10 -40.19
C GLU A 16 22.75 -21.56 -39.80
N GLY A 17 21.74 -21.92 -40.60
CA GLY A 17 20.34 -21.59 -40.32
C GLY A 17 19.84 -22.39 -39.12
N ILE A 18 19.09 -21.74 -38.23
CA ILE A 18 18.40 -22.39 -37.12
C ILE A 18 17.55 -23.54 -37.67
N THR A 19 17.77 -24.74 -37.14
CA THR A 19 16.98 -25.91 -37.52
C THR A 19 15.55 -25.78 -36.97
N THR A 20 14.56 -26.30 -37.69
CA THR A 20 13.15 -26.23 -37.26
C THR A 20 12.93 -26.84 -35.88
N ILE A 21 13.70 -27.88 -35.53
CA ILE A 21 13.64 -28.53 -34.22
C ILE A 21 14.22 -27.65 -33.11
N GLU A 22 15.31 -26.94 -33.37
CA GLU A 22 15.92 -26.01 -32.43
C GLU A 22 15.01 -24.81 -32.16
N LEU A 23 14.32 -24.30 -33.19
CA LEU A 23 13.28 -23.29 -33.02
C LEU A 23 12.15 -23.79 -32.10
N LEU A 24 11.71 -25.04 -32.28
CA LEU A 24 10.65 -25.63 -31.46
C LEU A 24 11.08 -25.74 -29.99
N ILE A 25 12.32 -26.16 -29.73
CA ILE A 25 12.89 -26.22 -28.37
C ILE A 25 12.92 -24.84 -27.73
N VAL A 26 13.36 -23.80 -28.45
CA VAL A 26 13.40 -22.42 -27.94
C VAL A 26 12.00 -21.93 -27.57
N VAL A 27 10.98 -22.17 -28.41
CA VAL A 27 9.60 -21.78 -28.12
C VAL A 27 9.07 -22.48 -26.88
N VAL A 28 9.36 -23.77 -26.69
CA VAL A 28 8.96 -24.52 -25.48
C VAL A 28 9.61 -23.93 -24.24
N ILE A 29 10.92 -23.65 -24.28
CA ILE A 29 11.65 -23.04 -23.14
C ILE A 29 11.08 -21.66 -22.81
N LEU A 30 10.82 -20.82 -23.82
CA LEU A 30 10.21 -19.50 -23.63
C LEU A 30 8.79 -19.60 -23.05
N GLY A 31 8.00 -20.59 -23.49
CA GLY A 31 6.66 -20.83 -22.93
C GLY A 31 6.71 -21.15 -21.44
N ILE A 32 7.64 -22.02 -21.03
CA ILE A 32 7.84 -22.36 -19.61
C ILE A 32 8.32 -21.12 -18.83
N ALA A 33 9.31 -20.39 -19.34
CA ALA A 33 9.85 -19.20 -18.69
C ALA A 33 8.80 -18.09 -18.53
N ALA A 34 7.95 -17.89 -19.54
CA ALA A 34 6.84 -16.93 -19.50
C ALA A 34 5.82 -17.31 -18.42
N SER A 35 5.49 -18.60 -18.30
CA SER A 35 4.52 -19.09 -17.30
C SER A 35 4.92 -18.77 -15.86
N VAL A 36 6.22 -18.93 -15.54
CA VAL A 36 6.77 -18.63 -14.20
C VAL A 36 6.79 -17.13 -13.94
N SER A 37 7.12 -16.33 -14.96
CA SER A 37 7.23 -14.87 -14.85
C SER A 37 5.87 -14.20 -14.50
N ILE A 38 4.76 -14.74 -15.02
CA ILE A 38 3.41 -14.21 -14.78
C ILE A 38 3.03 -14.31 -13.29
N VAL A 39 3.33 -15.44 -12.64
CA VAL A 39 3.01 -15.65 -11.22
C VAL A 39 3.77 -14.67 -10.33
N GLY A 40 5.05 -14.43 -10.65
CA GLY A 40 5.88 -13.44 -9.95
C GLY A 40 5.32 -12.03 -10.04
N MET A 41 4.93 -11.60 -11.25
CA MET A 41 4.41 -10.25 -11.50
C MET A 41 3.12 -9.98 -10.72
N ASN A 42 2.21 -10.96 -10.65
CA ASN A 42 0.97 -10.83 -9.87
C ASN A 42 1.25 -10.58 -8.37
N SER A 43 2.26 -11.24 -7.81
CA SER A 43 2.61 -11.04 -6.41
C SER A 43 3.08 -9.62 -6.13
N VAL A 44 3.92 -9.05 -7.01
CA VAL A 44 4.45 -7.69 -6.89
C VAL A 44 3.34 -6.66 -7.01
N LEU A 45 2.48 -6.78 -8.03
CA LEU A 45 1.35 -5.86 -8.24
C LEU A 45 0.42 -5.82 -7.02
N ARG A 46 0.16 -6.97 -6.39
CA ARG A 46 -0.65 -7.03 -5.17
C ARG A 46 0.01 -6.28 -4.01
N ARG A 47 1.33 -6.37 -3.85
CA ARG A 47 2.07 -5.62 -2.82
C ARG A 47 1.97 -4.12 -3.03
N GLU A 48 2.11 -3.67 -4.28
CA GLU A 48 2.02 -2.25 -4.61
C GLU A 48 0.61 -1.69 -4.39
N ARG A 49 -0.42 -2.45 -4.77
CA ARG A 49 -1.82 -2.06 -4.53
C ARG A 49 -2.12 -1.91 -3.05
N ILE A 50 -1.79 -2.89 -2.21
CA ILE A 50 -2.08 -2.76 -0.78
C ILE A 50 -1.21 -1.68 -0.12
N ASN A 51 0.01 -1.46 -0.64
CA ASN A 51 0.87 -0.38 -0.18
C ASN A 51 0.29 1.01 -0.52
N SER A 52 -0.30 1.18 -1.70
CA SER A 52 -0.95 2.46 -2.05
C SER A 52 -2.15 2.75 -1.14
N VAL A 53 -2.94 1.73 -0.77
CA VAL A 53 -4.04 1.90 0.20
C VAL A 53 -3.48 2.30 1.57
N ALA A 54 -2.41 1.65 2.04
CA ALA A 54 -1.80 2.00 3.32
C ALA A 54 -1.22 3.42 3.35
N LEU A 55 -0.56 3.85 2.26
CA LEU A 55 -0.06 5.21 2.09
C LEU A 55 -1.19 6.24 2.07
N GLU A 56 -2.30 5.94 1.42
CA GLU A 56 -3.46 6.83 1.37
C GLU A 56 -4.11 6.97 2.76
N VAL A 57 -4.28 5.86 3.48
CA VAL A 57 -4.78 5.86 4.87
C VAL A 57 -3.87 6.71 5.75
N ALA A 58 -2.56 6.50 5.66
CA ALA A 58 -1.63 7.20 6.51
C ALA A 58 -1.52 8.69 6.17
N GLY A 59 -1.50 9.05 4.88
CA GLY A 59 -1.53 10.43 4.41
C GLY A 59 -2.82 11.15 4.83
N TRP A 60 -3.97 10.48 4.77
CA TRP A 60 -5.24 11.01 5.25
C TRP A 60 -5.21 11.26 6.76
N LEU A 61 -4.65 10.34 7.55
CA LEU A 61 -4.52 10.51 9.00
C LEU A 61 -3.62 11.69 9.37
N GLU A 62 -2.48 11.86 8.71
CA GLU A 62 -1.61 13.02 8.92
C GLU A 62 -2.29 14.34 8.53
N GLU A 63 -3.12 14.34 7.46
CA GLU A 63 -3.90 15.52 7.10
C GLU A 63 -4.93 15.88 8.18
N VAL A 64 -5.70 14.89 8.67
CA VAL A 64 -6.66 15.10 9.77
C VAL A 64 -5.94 15.57 11.04
N ARG A 65 -4.78 15.01 11.37
CA ARG A 65 -3.97 15.41 12.53
C ARG A 65 -3.51 16.87 12.42
N ASN A 66 -3.05 17.31 11.25
CA ASN A 66 -2.67 18.70 11.01
C ASN A 66 -3.87 19.65 11.10
N LEU A 67 -5.06 19.22 10.64
CA LEU A 67 -6.29 19.98 10.82
C LEU A 67 -6.69 20.07 12.30
N ALA A 68 -6.53 18.99 13.07
CA ALA A 68 -6.80 18.95 14.50
C ALA A 68 -5.96 19.96 15.28
N ALA A 69 -4.69 20.13 14.90
CA ALA A 69 -3.79 21.12 15.49
C ALA A 69 -4.30 22.57 15.35
N ARG A 70 -5.13 22.85 14.34
CA ARG A 70 -5.72 24.18 14.08
C ARG A 70 -7.06 24.37 14.77
N ARG A 71 -7.70 23.29 15.23
CA ARG A 71 -9.02 23.30 15.88
C ARG A 71 -8.85 23.37 17.38
N VAL A 72 -8.40 24.52 17.86
CA VAL A 72 -8.35 24.86 19.29
C VAL A 72 -9.44 25.88 19.58
N ASP A 73 -10.34 25.54 20.50
CA ASP A 73 -11.20 26.53 21.13
C ASP A 73 -10.33 27.42 22.04
N SER A 74 -10.22 28.70 21.68
CA SER A 74 -9.42 29.68 22.41
C SER A 74 -9.91 29.93 23.85
N SER A 75 -11.16 29.58 24.16
CA SER A 75 -11.77 29.80 25.48
C SER A 75 -11.56 28.62 26.44
N THR A 76 -11.56 27.39 25.94
CA THR A 76 -11.41 26.18 26.76
C THR A 76 -10.05 25.51 26.61
N GLY A 77 -9.26 25.89 25.59
CA GLY A 77 -8.02 25.21 25.23
C GLY A 77 -8.23 23.76 24.78
N THR A 78 -9.48 23.36 24.53
CA THR A 78 -9.87 22.03 24.08
C THR A 78 -10.20 22.05 22.60
N GLY A 79 -10.24 20.89 21.98
CA GLY A 79 -10.52 20.76 20.55
C GLY A 79 -9.91 19.49 19.99
N GLY A 80 -9.85 19.40 18.67
CA GLY A 80 -9.39 18.21 17.97
C GLY A 80 -10.29 17.84 16.81
N CYS A 81 -10.05 16.65 16.26
CA CYS A 81 -10.83 16.09 15.17
C CYS A 81 -11.17 14.63 15.50
N ALA A 82 -12.46 14.33 15.60
CA ALA A 82 -12.92 12.96 15.73
C ALA A 82 -12.92 12.23 14.38
N ILE A 83 -12.34 11.03 14.35
CA ILE A 83 -12.41 10.09 13.25
C ILE A 83 -13.14 8.82 13.67
N THR A 84 -13.86 8.22 12.73
CA THR A 84 -14.50 6.91 12.88
C THR A 84 -14.04 5.99 11.76
N LEU A 85 -13.32 4.94 12.12
CA LEU A 85 -12.92 3.84 11.26
C LEU A 85 -14.13 2.93 10.97
N SER A 86 -14.20 2.42 9.75
CA SER A 86 -15.26 1.54 9.27
C SER A 86 -14.69 0.18 8.88
N PRO A 87 -14.22 -0.64 9.85
CA PRO A 87 -13.66 -1.96 9.55
C PRO A 87 -14.70 -2.83 8.84
N GLY A 88 -14.22 -3.66 7.93
CA GLY A 88 -15.07 -4.47 7.07
C GLY A 88 -14.25 -5.48 6.29
N SER A 89 -14.93 -6.49 5.74
CA SER A 89 -14.34 -7.47 4.84
C SER A 89 -14.84 -7.26 3.41
N SER A 90 -14.03 -7.67 2.44
CA SER A 90 -14.39 -7.64 1.01
C SER A 90 -14.89 -6.28 0.52
N MET A 91 -14.28 -5.19 1.00
CA MET A 91 -14.64 -3.82 0.64
C MET A 91 -14.18 -3.51 -0.78
N THR A 92 -15.11 -3.12 -1.64
CA THR A 92 -14.83 -2.75 -3.02
C THR A 92 -14.33 -1.31 -3.14
N SER A 93 -13.83 -0.94 -4.31
CA SER A 93 -13.53 0.46 -4.66
C SER A 93 -14.66 1.41 -4.25
N GLY A 94 -14.31 2.50 -3.59
CA GLY A 94 -15.27 3.51 -3.13
C GLY A 94 -15.91 3.20 -1.77
N ALA A 95 -15.74 2.00 -1.20
CA ALA A 95 -16.20 1.72 0.16
C ALA A 95 -15.50 2.65 1.16
N VAL A 96 -16.20 3.05 2.22
CA VAL A 96 -15.67 3.99 3.23
C VAL A 96 -14.76 3.23 4.20
N LEU A 97 -13.49 3.62 4.28
CA LEU A 97 -12.52 3.11 5.26
C LEU A 97 -12.58 3.91 6.56
N ALA A 98 -12.69 5.23 6.47
CA ALA A 98 -12.80 6.09 7.64
C ALA A 98 -13.62 7.32 7.30
N SER A 99 -14.16 7.95 8.34
CA SER A 99 -14.83 9.24 8.25
C SER A 99 -14.30 10.17 9.33
N VAL A 100 -14.36 11.47 9.07
CA VAL A 100 -14.00 12.51 10.03
C VAL A 100 -15.22 13.40 10.29
N GLU A 101 -15.25 14.11 11.41
CA GLU A 101 -16.21 15.19 11.61
C GLU A 101 -16.09 16.27 10.53
N THR A 102 -17.20 16.90 10.16
CA THR A 102 -17.27 17.87 9.05
C THR A 102 -16.32 19.06 9.24
N ALA A 103 -16.08 19.48 10.49
CA ALA A 103 -15.14 20.57 10.80
C ALA A 103 -13.67 20.24 10.48
N CYS A 104 -13.36 18.96 10.29
CA CYS A 104 -12.01 18.45 10.09
C CYS A 104 -11.85 17.68 8.77
N SER A 105 -12.73 17.97 7.79
CA SER A 105 -12.70 17.34 6.48
C SER A 105 -11.44 17.75 5.69
N PRO A 106 -10.54 16.82 5.37
CA PRO A 106 -9.43 17.09 4.47
C PRO A 106 -9.93 17.17 3.02
N ARG A 107 -9.50 18.21 2.29
CA ARG A 107 -9.81 18.45 0.86
C ARG A 107 -11.29 18.26 0.47
N ASP A 108 -12.20 18.77 1.30
CA ASP A 108 -13.66 18.66 1.11
C ASP A 108 -14.20 17.20 1.08
N ALA A 109 -13.38 16.21 1.43
CA ALA A 109 -13.74 14.81 1.50
C ALA A 109 -13.80 14.34 2.95
N GLN A 110 -15.01 14.31 3.51
CA GLN A 110 -15.26 13.88 4.89
C GLN A 110 -14.94 12.38 5.11
N GLN A 111 -14.70 11.63 4.04
CA GLN A 111 -14.54 10.18 4.07
C GLN A 111 -13.31 9.75 3.29
N LEU A 112 -12.48 8.94 3.94
CA LEU A 112 -11.47 8.14 3.30
C LEU A 112 -12.14 6.91 2.69
N ARG A 113 -11.87 6.64 1.41
CA ARG A 113 -12.47 5.54 0.67
C ARG A 113 -11.42 4.60 0.11
N VAL A 114 -11.82 3.37 -0.17
CA VAL A 114 -11.00 2.41 -0.89
C VAL A 114 -10.69 2.97 -2.29
N PRO A 115 -9.42 3.01 -2.72
CA PRO A 115 -9.05 3.62 -3.99
C PRO A 115 -9.64 2.89 -5.21
N GLY A 116 -9.90 3.64 -6.28
CA GLY A 116 -10.50 3.09 -7.51
C GLY A 116 -9.58 2.21 -8.36
N ASN A 117 -8.28 2.23 -8.09
CA ASN A 117 -7.25 1.56 -8.89
C ASN A 117 -7.01 0.08 -8.50
N LEU A 118 -7.91 -0.54 -7.73
CA LEU A 118 -7.74 -1.92 -7.24
C LEU A 118 -8.08 -3.02 -8.26
N SER A 119 -8.48 -2.68 -9.50
CA SER A 119 -8.72 -3.64 -10.61
C SER A 119 -9.60 -4.84 -10.25
N GLY A 120 -10.68 -4.62 -9.49
CA GLY A 120 -11.61 -5.67 -9.06
C GLY A 120 -11.22 -6.42 -7.78
N SER A 121 -10.05 -6.13 -7.21
CA SER A 121 -9.69 -6.60 -5.86
C SER A 121 -10.52 -5.91 -4.79
N THR A 122 -10.67 -6.60 -3.66
CA THR A 122 -11.31 -6.07 -2.45
C THR A 122 -10.33 -5.95 -1.30
N VAL A 123 -10.62 -5.05 -0.36
CA VAL A 123 -9.81 -4.81 0.83
C VAL A 123 -10.58 -5.27 2.06
N SER A 124 -9.90 -5.94 2.97
CA SER A 124 -10.38 -6.16 4.34
C SER A 124 -9.63 -5.23 5.27
N MET A 125 -10.37 -4.52 6.13
CA MET A 125 -9.82 -3.62 7.13
C MET A 125 -10.23 -4.06 8.54
N ALA A 126 -9.27 -4.08 9.47
CA ALA A 126 -9.53 -4.27 10.89
C ALA A 126 -8.83 -3.20 11.73
N SER A 127 -9.27 -3.00 12.97
CA SER A 127 -8.62 -2.15 13.95
C SER A 127 -8.43 -2.90 15.26
N THR A 128 -7.29 -2.70 15.93
CA THR A 128 -6.94 -3.47 17.14
C THR A 128 -7.43 -2.82 18.44
N ASN A 129 -7.66 -1.51 18.44
CA ASN A 129 -7.90 -0.71 19.66
C ASN A 129 -9.09 0.24 19.49
N GLY A 130 -10.18 -0.26 18.92
CA GLY A 130 -11.42 0.49 18.69
C GLY A 130 -11.45 1.21 17.35
N ASN A 131 -12.60 1.85 17.08
CA ASN A 131 -12.89 2.46 15.78
C ASN A 131 -13.08 3.97 15.86
N SER A 132 -13.17 4.56 17.06
CA SER A 132 -13.34 6.00 17.23
C SER A 132 -12.11 6.57 17.90
N ILE A 133 -11.49 7.55 17.24
CA ILE A 133 -10.25 8.20 17.68
C ILE A 133 -10.45 9.69 17.58
N ILE A 134 -9.84 10.45 18.49
CA ILE A 134 -9.81 11.89 18.47
C ILE A 134 -8.35 12.32 18.36
N PHE A 135 -7.99 12.99 17.27
CA PHE A 135 -6.73 13.72 17.21
C PHE A 135 -6.87 15.00 18.03
N THR A 136 -5.98 15.19 18.98
CA THR A 136 -5.93 16.38 19.83
C THR A 136 -5.15 17.49 19.13
N PRO A 137 -5.32 18.76 19.54
CA PRO A 137 -4.59 19.86 18.93
C PRO A 137 -3.08 19.84 19.20
N ARG A 138 -2.64 19.02 20.17
CA ARG A 138 -1.23 18.79 20.45
C ARG A 138 -0.59 17.74 19.54
N GLY A 139 -1.33 17.22 18.56
CA GLY A 139 -0.86 16.19 17.64
C GLY A 139 -0.78 14.80 18.25
N LEU A 140 -1.36 14.58 19.44
CA LEU A 140 -1.59 13.26 20.04
C LEU A 140 -2.96 12.73 19.62
N TRP A 141 -3.23 11.45 19.83
CA TRP A 141 -4.55 10.86 19.62
C TRP A 141 -5.07 10.19 20.90
N ILE A 142 -6.38 10.06 21.00
CA ILE A 142 -7.08 9.40 22.11
C ILE A 142 -8.14 8.48 21.51
N ALA A 143 -8.23 7.23 21.95
CA ALA A 143 -9.35 6.35 21.59
C ALA A 143 -10.61 6.67 22.39
N SER A 144 -11.77 6.43 21.78
CA SER A 144 -13.07 6.44 22.44
C SER A 144 -13.79 5.10 22.19
N PRO A 145 -13.91 4.21 23.20
CA PRO A 145 -13.47 4.37 24.58
C PRO A 145 -11.95 4.38 24.73
N ALA A 146 -11.45 4.91 25.86
CA ALA A 146 -10.02 4.91 26.16
C ALA A 146 -9.49 3.47 26.20
N VAL A 147 -8.43 3.24 25.44
CA VAL A 147 -7.69 1.97 25.36
C VAL A 147 -6.22 2.25 25.64
N SER A 148 -5.46 1.19 25.95
CA SER A 148 -4.01 1.28 26.12
C SER A 148 -3.32 0.50 24.99
N GLY A 149 -2.25 1.08 24.46
CA GLY A 149 -1.45 0.55 23.38
C GLY A 149 -1.73 1.20 22.03
N ALA A 150 -0.77 1.04 21.12
CA ALA A 150 -0.86 1.61 19.78
C ALA A 150 -2.12 1.14 19.04
N LEU A 151 -2.81 2.05 18.36
CA LEU A 151 -3.89 1.69 17.45
C LEU A 151 -3.28 1.23 16.13
N GLU A 152 -3.66 0.03 15.69
CA GLU A 152 -3.26 -0.50 14.38
C GLU A 152 -4.48 -0.65 13.49
N ILE A 153 -4.44 0.00 12.32
CA ILE A 153 -5.36 -0.19 11.21
C ILE A 153 -4.70 -1.21 10.28
N LYS A 154 -5.33 -2.37 10.12
CA LYS A 154 -4.80 -3.51 9.38
C LYS A 154 -5.53 -3.64 8.05
N LEU A 155 -4.78 -3.78 6.96
CA LEU A 155 -5.28 -3.77 5.58
C LEU A 155 -4.78 -5.01 4.85
N LEU A 156 -5.71 -5.80 4.32
CA LEU A 156 -5.42 -7.01 3.56
C LEU A 156 -6.16 -7.00 2.24
N LEU A 157 -5.49 -7.33 1.14
CA LEU A 157 -6.13 -7.52 -0.16
C LEU A 157 -6.74 -8.93 -0.26
N ASP A 158 -7.81 -9.09 -1.03
CA ASP A 158 -8.37 -10.39 -1.35
C ASP A 158 -7.37 -11.31 -2.07
N GLY A 159 -7.53 -12.63 -1.85
CA GLY A 159 -6.60 -13.65 -2.37
C GLY A 159 -5.33 -13.87 -1.50
N GLY A 160 -5.31 -13.36 -0.26
CA GLY A 160 -4.22 -13.57 0.71
C GLY A 160 -3.21 -12.41 0.80
N GLY A 161 -2.07 -12.61 1.47
CA GLY A 161 -1.10 -11.56 1.79
C GLY A 161 -0.47 -10.80 0.60
N PRO A 162 0.27 -9.71 0.86
CA PRO A 162 0.77 -9.30 2.19
C PRO A 162 -0.19 -8.37 2.95
N LEU A 163 -0.14 -8.48 4.29
CA LEU A 163 -0.82 -7.58 5.22
C LEU A 163 -0.02 -6.28 5.33
N ARG A 164 -0.70 -5.13 5.29
CA ARG A 164 -0.14 -3.82 5.65
C ARG A 164 -0.84 -3.30 6.89
N CYS A 165 -0.10 -2.60 7.73
CA CYS A 165 -0.67 -1.94 8.89
C CYS A 165 -0.28 -0.47 8.92
N VAL A 166 -1.20 0.37 9.37
CA VAL A 166 -0.95 1.76 9.72
C VAL A 166 -1.11 1.87 11.23
N ARG A 167 -0.05 2.27 11.93
CA ARG A 167 0.00 2.34 13.38
C ARG A 167 0.00 3.79 13.84
N LEU A 168 -0.86 4.11 14.79
CA LEU A 168 -0.82 5.35 15.55
C LEU A 168 -0.14 5.09 16.90
N SER A 169 0.99 5.74 17.15
CA SER A 169 1.71 5.64 18.42
C SER A 169 1.09 6.57 19.46
N GLU A 170 0.78 6.08 20.66
CA GLU A 170 0.15 6.87 21.73
C GLU A 170 1.04 8.02 22.24
N THR A 171 2.35 7.82 22.25
CA THR A 171 3.28 8.74 22.94
C THR A 171 3.67 9.94 22.11
N LEU A 172 3.79 9.75 20.79
CA LEU A 172 4.27 10.78 19.86
C LEU A 172 3.19 11.19 18.85
N GLY A 173 2.05 10.48 18.83
CA GLY A 173 1.03 10.65 17.81
C GLY A 173 1.52 10.40 16.39
N SER A 174 2.64 9.69 16.22
CA SER A 174 3.22 9.37 14.92
C SER A 174 2.36 8.37 14.16
N VAL A 175 2.34 8.52 12.84
CA VAL A 175 1.74 7.55 11.92
C VAL A 175 2.86 6.74 11.28
N ASP A 176 2.89 5.44 11.56
CA ASP A 176 3.89 4.52 11.01
C ASP A 176 3.23 3.49 10.09
N ILE A 177 3.93 3.05 9.04
CA ILE A 177 3.49 1.94 8.19
C ILE A 177 4.30 0.68 8.51
N GLY A 178 3.61 -0.41 8.80
CA GLY A 178 4.18 -1.74 9.02
C GLY A 178 3.72 -2.76 7.98
N ARG A 179 4.29 -3.96 8.07
CA ARG A 179 3.96 -5.09 7.20
C ARG A 179 3.93 -6.41 7.95
N ALA A 180 3.19 -7.38 7.44
CA ALA A 180 3.28 -8.76 7.87
C ALA A 180 3.19 -9.71 6.69
N ASN A 181 3.92 -10.82 6.76
CA ASN A 181 3.74 -11.95 5.86
C ASN A 181 2.55 -12.81 6.34
N ALA A 182 1.38 -12.17 6.47
CA ALA A 182 0.16 -12.81 6.92
C ALA A 182 -0.91 -12.78 5.83
N THR A 183 -1.79 -13.79 5.86
CA THR A 183 -2.92 -13.95 4.94
C THR A 183 -4.26 -13.64 5.61
N THR A 184 -4.23 -13.14 6.84
CA THR A 184 -5.42 -12.79 7.63
C THR A 184 -5.26 -11.38 8.20
N VAL A 185 -6.37 -10.64 8.26
CA VAL A 185 -6.39 -9.25 8.77
C VAL A 185 -6.22 -9.17 10.29
N SER A 186 -6.39 -10.29 11.00
CA SER A 186 -6.21 -10.40 12.46
C SER A 186 -4.75 -10.53 12.89
N ALA A 187 -3.84 -10.87 11.98
CA ALA A 187 -2.42 -11.03 12.31
C ALA A 187 -1.79 -9.70 12.75
N SER A 188 -0.67 -9.78 13.46
CA SER A 188 0.11 -8.62 13.90
C SER A 188 1.12 -8.22 12.83
N CYS A 189 1.33 -6.92 12.65
CA CYS A 189 2.40 -6.41 11.80
C CYS A 189 3.72 -6.28 12.55
N SER A 190 4.81 -6.36 11.78
CA SER A 190 6.16 -6.04 12.19
C SER A 190 6.75 -4.98 11.24
N ASP A 191 8.03 -4.63 11.43
CA ASP A 191 8.79 -3.76 10.53
C ASP A 191 8.13 -2.40 10.27
N TYR A 192 7.82 -1.68 11.34
CA TYR A 192 7.26 -0.33 11.24
C TYR A 192 8.31 0.68 10.80
N VAL A 193 7.92 1.54 9.84
CA VAL A 193 8.69 2.68 9.37
C VAL A 193 7.83 3.93 9.54
N ALA A 194 8.38 4.96 10.18
CA ALA A 194 7.72 6.25 10.32
C ALA A 194 7.60 6.95 8.96
N LEU A 195 6.48 7.63 8.73
CA LEU A 195 6.25 8.46 7.55
C LEU A 195 6.86 9.86 7.70
#